data_AF-A0A7W0QRH7-F1
#
_entry.id   AF-A0A7W0QRH7-F1
#
_cell.length_a   1.000
_cell.length_b   1.000
_cell.length_c   1.000
_cell.angle_alpha   90.00
_cell.angle_beta   90.00
_cell.angle_gamma   90.00
#
_symmetry.space_group_name_H-M   'P 1'
#
loop_
_entity.id
_entity.type
_entity.pdbx_description
1 polymer ?
#
loop_
_entity_poly.entity_id
_entity_poly.type
_entity_poly.pdbx_seq_one_letter_code
_entity_poly.pdbx_strand_id
1 'polypeptide(L)' 'MAQTPIPLTRERDTLTLSELADRLSIGKTRAYELAQKNDLPIPALRIGREYRFSRRALERWLESDHAADADNAA' A
#
# COMPACT_ATOMS: atom_id res chain seq x y z
N MET A 1 -13.95 -15.25 -21.62
CA MET A 1 -14.15 -14.82 -20.22
C MET A 1 -13.45 -15.83 -19.33
N ALA A 2 -12.15 -15.65 -19.06
CA ALA A 2 -11.38 -16.38 -18.05
C ALA A 2 -9.95 -15.83 -18.12
N GLN A 3 -9.66 -14.79 -17.34
CA GLN A 3 -8.26 -14.48 -17.05
C GLN A 3 -7.84 -15.47 -15.97
N THR A 4 -7.30 -16.62 -16.38
CA THR A 4 -6.66 -17.56 -15.45
C THR A 4 -5.42 -16.87 -14.87
N PRO A 5 -5.35 -16.61 -13.55
CA PRO A 5 -4.15 -16.01 -12.99
C PRO A 5 -3.07 -17.09 -12.89
N ILE A 6 -2.02 -16.92 -13.68
CA ILE A 6 -0.77 -17.68 -13.59
C ILE A 6 -0.23 -17.55 -12.14
N PRO A 7 -0.04 -18.65 -11.38
CA PRO A 7 0.57 -18.57 -10.06
C PRO A 7 2.08 -18.38 -10.23
N LEU A 8 2.51 -17.13 -10.31
CA LEU A 8 3.91 -16.77 -10.20
C LEU A 8 4.31 -16.91 -8.73
N THR A 9 4.86 -18.06 -8.39
CA THR A 9 5.64 -18.27 -7.17
C THR A 9 6.87 -17.36 -7.20
N ARG A 10 6.65 -16.11 -6.77
CA ARG A 10 7.54 -15.20 -6.06
C ARG A 10 6.57 -14.35 -5.27
N GLU A 11 6.54 -14.55 -3.96
CA GLU A 11 5.64 -13.93 -3.00
C GLU A 11 5.22 -12.52 -3.46
N ARG A 12 3.99 -12.41 -3.98
CA ARG A 12 3.49 -11.18 -4.60
C ARG A 12 3.13 -10.21 -3.48
N ASP A 13 4.15 -9.63 -2.86
CA ASP A 13 4.05 -8.71 -1.73
C ASP A 13 3.64 -7.29 -2.19
N THR A 14 2.67 -7.22 -3.12
CA THR A 14 2.21 -5.95 -3.70
C THR A 14 0.71 -5.75 -3.49
N LEU A 15 0.37 -4.65 -2.83
CA LEU A 15 -0.99 -4.21 -2.54
C LEU A 15 -1.54 -3.39 -3.69
N THR A 16 -2.84 -3.48 -3.90
CA THR A 16 -3.58 -2.52 -4.73
C THR A 16 -3.92 -1.26 -3.92
N LEU A 17 -4.35 -0.20 -4.61
CA LEU A 17 -4.82 1.02 -3.96
C LEU A 17 -5.96 0.79 -2.96
N SER A 18 -6.91 -0.08 -3.31
CA SER A 18 -8.04 -0.42 -2.44
C SER A 18 -7.59 -1.12 -1.17
N GLU A 19 -6.64 -2.05 -1.27
CA GLU A 19 -6.05 -2.74 -0.11
C GLU A 19 -5.20 -1.80 0.73
N LEU A 20 -4.48 -0.86 0.11
CA LEU A 20 -3.74 0.16 0.81
C LEU A 20 -4.67 1.07 1.62
N ALA A 21 -5.79 1.49 1.03
CA ALA A 21 -6.79 2.33 1.69
C ALA A 21 -7.36 1.63 2.93
N ASP A 22 -7.68 0.34 2.80
CA ASP A 22 -8.18 -0.50 3.89
C ASP A 22 -7.14 -0.65 5.01
N ARG A 23 -5.88 -0.93 4.65
CA ARG A 23 -4.76 -1.06 5.59
C ARG A 23 -4.43 0.24 6.33
N LEU A 24 -4.54 1.38 5.66
CA LEU A 24 -4.33 2.70 6.26
C LEU A 24 -5.59 3.23 6.96
N SER A 25 -6.71 2.50 6.92
CA SER A 25 -8.02 2.98 7.39
C SER A 25 -8.41 4.36 6.86
N ILE A 26 -8.05 4.65 5.60
CA ILE A 26 -8.41 5.90 4.91
C ILE A 26 -9.51 5.64 3.88
N GLY A 27 -10.34 6.65 3.63
CA GLY A 27 -11.36 6.57 2.58
C GLY A 27 -10.73 6.34 1.20
N LYS A 28 -11.34 5.47 0.39
CA LYS A 28 -10.86 5.10 -0.98
C LYS A 28 -10.57 6.33 -1.86
N THR A 29 -11.39 7.37 -1.75
CA THR A 29 -11.20 8.65 -2.46
C THR A 29 -9.89 9.32 -2.06
N ARG A 30 -9.62 9.40 -0.76
CA ARG A 30 -8.40 10.02 -0.22
C ARG A 30 -7.16 9.21 -0.62
N ALA A 31 -7.25 7.89 -0.59
CA ALA A 31 -6.19 7.02 -1.11
C ALA A 31 -5.91 7.29 -2.61
N TYR A 32 -6.95 7.43 -3.43
CA TYR A 32 -6.84 7.76 -4.85
C TYR A 32 -6.14 9.10 -5.09
N GLU A 33 -6.53 10.14 -4.35
CA GLU A 33 -5.91 11.47 -4.46
C GLU A 33 -4.44 11.45 -4.03
N LEU A 34 -4.13 10.79 -2.91
CA LEU A 34 -2.75 10.68 -2.40
C LEU A 34 -1.85 9.89 -3.37
N ALA A 35 -2.36 8.80 -3.96
CA ALA A 35 -1.64 8.05 -4.97
C ALA A 35 -1.40 8.85 -6.25
N GLN A 36 -2.38 9.65 -6.68
CA GLN A 36 -2.21 10.52 -7.85
C GLN A 36 -1.19 11.63 -7.59
N LYS A 37 -1.17 12.18 -6.36
CA LYS A 37 -0.20 13.19 -5.92
C LYS A 37 1.18 12.63 -5.60
N ASN A 38 1.35 11.30 -5.57
CA ASN A 38 2.56 10.63 -5.08
C ASN A 38 2.94 11.04 -3.65
N ASP A 39 1.94 11.41 -2.85
CA ASP A 39 2.10 11.89 -1.47
C ASP A 39 2.03 10.75 -0.45
N LEU A 40 1.97 9.51 -0.93
CA LEU A 40 1.97 8.35 -0.07
C LEU A 40 3.38 8.11 0.49
N PRO A 41 3.50 7.69 1.77
CA PRO A 41 4.80 7.39 2.39
C PRO A 41 5.50 6.17 1.78
N ILE A 42 4.83 5.48 0.85
CA ILE A 42 5.31 4.27 0.19
C ILE A 42 5.39 4.48 -1.33
N PRO A 43 6.39 3.86 -1.99
CA PRO A 43 6.55 4.00 -3.44
C PRO A 43 5.37 3.39 -4.19
N ALA A 44 4.74 4.20 -5.03
CA ALA A 44 3.67 3.77 -5.94
C ALA A 44 4.29 3.22 -7.24
N LEU A 45 4.15 1.92 -7.49
CA LEU A 45 4.55 1.31 -8.74
C LEU A 45 3.36 1.29 -9.71
N ARG A 46 3.36 2.19 -10.67
CA ARG A 46 2.33 2.23 -11.72
C ARG A 46 2.63 1.17 -12.78
N ILE A 47 1.83 0.12 -12.81
CA ILE A 47 1.93 -0.95 -13.81
C ILE A 47 0.73 -0.82 -14.75
N GLY A 48 0.95 -0.15 -15.89
CA GLY A 48 -0.10 0.16 -16.86
C GLY A 48 -1.18 1.10 -16.30
N ARG A 49 -2.36 0.55 -16.01
CA ARG A 49 -3.54 1.27 -15.47
C ARG A 49 -3.75 1.04 -13.97
N GLU A 50 -2.99 0.14 -13.36
CA GLU A 50 -3.11 -0.18 -11.94
C GLU A 50 -1.93 0.36 -11.15
N TYR A 51 -2.21 0.77 -9.91
CA TYR A 51 -1.19 1.10 -8.92
C TYR A 51 -0.92 -0.13 -8.06
N ARG A 52 0.37 -0.44 -7.91
CA ARG A 52 0.87 -1.49 -7.03
C ARG A 52 1.79 -0.88 -6.00
N PHE A 53 1.62 -1.27 -4.76
CA PHE A 53 2.39 -0.77 -3.63
C PHE A 53 3.10 -1.94 -2.96
N SER A 54 4.32 -1.76 -2.47
CA SER A 54 4.99 -2.85 -1.75
C SER A 54 4.42 -2.99 -0.34
N ARG A 55 3.91 -4.17 0.02
CA ARG A 55 3.40 -4.45 1.37
C ARG A 55 4.52 -4.30 2.40
N ARG A 56 5.71 -4.85 2.17
CA ARG A 56 6.87 -4.63 3.07
C ARG A 56 7.22 -3.16 3.30
N ALA A 57 6.99 -2.28 2.32
CA ALA A 57 7.25 -0.85 2.48
C ALA A 57 6.22 -0.21 3.41
N LEU A 58 4.94 -0.58 3.24
CA LEU A 58 3.86 -0.15 4.13
C LEU A 58 4.07 -0.65 5.56
N GLU A 59 4.40 -1.92 5.73
CA GLU A 59 4.65 -2.51 7.05
C GLU A 59 5.83 -1.84 7.74
N ARG A 60 6.94 -1.59 7.03
CA ARG A 60 8.08 -0.85 7.58
C ARG A 60 7.73 0.59 7.96
N TRP A 61 6.88 1.26 7.19
CA TRP A 61 6.43 2.61 7.51
C TRP A 61 5.53 2.60 8.76
N LEU A 62 4.55 1.69 8.82
CA LEU A 62 3.68 1.53 9.98
C LEU A 62 4.47 1.20 11.26
N GLU A 63 5.49 0.35 11.14
CA GLU A 63 6.40 0.01 12.24
C GLU A 63 7.27 1.21 12.66
N SER A 64 7.74 2.02 11.70
CA SER A 64 8.53 3.21 11.99
C SER A 64 7.71 4.34 12.62
N ASP A 65 6.46 4.52 12.20
CA ASP A 65 5.55 5.54 12.75
C ASP A 65 5.06 5.15 14.16
N HIS A 66 4.75 3.86 14.38
CA HIS A 66 4.44 3.36 15.73
C HIS A 66 5.65 3.32 16.66
N ALA A 67 6.88 3.25 16.16
CA ALA A 67 8.07 3.42 16.99
C ALA A 67 8.19 4.86 17.54
N ALA A 68 7.62 5.86 16.85
CA ALA A 68 7.54 7.23 17.34
C ALA A 68 6.34 7.46 18.28
N ASP A 69 5.23 6.73 18.09
CA ASP A 69 4.04 6.85 18.95
C ASP A 69 4.13 6.03 20.26
N ALA A 70 4.89 4.92 20.27
CA ALA A 70 5.08 4.08 21.45
C ALA A 70 5.87 4.75 22.60
N ASP A 71 6.58 5.85 22.32
CA ASP A 71 7.26 6.68 23.33
C ASP A 71 6.30 7.71 24.00
N ASN A 72 5.12 7.94 23.43
CA ASN A 72 4.15 8.95 23.91
C ASN A 72 2.97 8.35 24.70
N ALA A 73 3.08 7.09 25.13
CA ALA A 73 2.07 6.38 25.92
C ALA A 73 2.61 5.89 27.28
N ALA A 74 3.57 6.61 27.88
CA ALA A 74 4.13 6.34 29.21
C ALA A 74 3.81 7.46 30.21
#